data_AF-A0A8X6YC63-F1
#
_entry.id   AF-A0A8X6YC63-F1
#
_cell.length_a   1.000
_cell.length_b   1.000
_cell.length_c   1.000
_cell.angle_alpha   90.00
_cell.angle_beta   90.00
_cell.angle_gamma   90.00
#
_symmetry.space_group_name_H-M   'P 1'
#
loop_
_entity.id
_entity.type
_entity.pdbx_description
1 polymer ?
#
loop_
_entity_poly.entity_id
_entity_poly.type
_entity_poly.pdbx_seq_one_letter_code
_entity_poly.pdbx_strand_id
1 'polypeptide(L)' 'MYPLGTEPPWKGAMTELRSASMISEPSRPEGPLVITDIDASSVHLSWKPPLEDNGGPILGYLIEAKDVLHMD' A
#
# COMPACT_ATOMS: atom_id res chain seq x y z
N MET A 1 6.58 -48.97 5.17
CA MET A 1 8.02 -48.65 5.21
C MET A 1 8.41 -48.11 3.85
N TYR A 2 9.07 -46.95 3.76
CA TYR A 2 9.49 -46.36 2.49
C TYR A 2 10.75 -47.09 1.96
N PRO A 3 10.85 -47.37 0.65
CA PRO A 3 12.04 -48.02 0.07
C PRO A 3 13.29 -47.14 0.25
N LEU A 4 14.40 -47.72 0.73
CA LEU A 4 15.71 -47.06 0.73
C LEU A 4 16.12 -46.80 -0.73
N GLY A 5 16.04 -45.55 -1.16
CA GLY A 5 16.47 -45.11 -2.49
C GLY A 5 15.45 -44.27 -3.25
N THR A 6 14.18 -44.26 -2.82
CA THR A 6 13.21 -43.29 -3.33
C THR A 6 13.27 -42.04 -2.47
N GLU A 7 13.64 -40.91 -3.07
CA GLU A 7 13.50 -39.63 -2.38
C GLU A 7 12.04 -39.45 -1.93
N PRO A 8 11.80 -38.99 -0.69
CA PRO A 8 10.45 -38.77 -0.23
C PRO A 8 9.72 -37.77 -1.15
N PRO A 9 8.42 -37.95 -1.42
CA PRO A 9 7.67 -37.05 -2.29
C PRO A 9 7.71 -35.59 -1.83
N TRP A 10 7.96 -35.35 -0.54
CA TRP A 10 8.08 -33.99 0.01
C TRP A 10 9.35 -33.24 -0.42
N LYS A 11 10.40 -33.91 -0.90
CA LYS A 11 11.60 -33.22 -1.41
C LYS A 11 11.36 -32.45 -2.70
N GLY A 12 10.51 -32.96 -3.60
CA GLY A 12 10.10 -32.25 -4.81
C GLY A 12 8.90 -31.31 -4.58
N ALA A 13 8.11 -31.55 -3.52
CA ALA A 13 6.96 -30.73 -3.17
C ALA A 13 7.31 -29.39 -2.50
N MET A 14 8.58 -29.13 -2.17
CA MET A 14 9.07 -27.80 -1.77
C MET A 14 9.38 -26.91 -2.99
N THR A 15 8.67 -27.09 -4.10
CA THR A 15 8.78 -26.19 -5.24
C THR A 15 7.88 -24.98 -4.98
N GLU A 16 8.54 -23.86 -4.68
CA GLU A 16 7.98 -22.53 -4.53
C GLU A 16 6.87 -22.39 -3.47
N LEU A 17 7.28 -22.35 -2.20
CA LEU A 17 6.68 -21.34 -1.32
C LEU A 17 7.09 -19.99 -1.93
N ARG A 18 6.34 -19.54 -2.96
CA ARG A 18 6.43 -18.18 -3.47
C ARG A 18 6.32 -17.33 -2.24
N SER A 19 7.43 -16.66 -1.94
CA SER A 19 7.62 -15.84 -0.78
C SER A 19 6.30 -15.11 -0.55
N ALA A 20 5.61 -15.41 0.55
CA ALA A 20 4.45 -14.62 0.93
C ALA A 20 5.03 -13.23 1.17
N SER A 21 5.02 -12.40 0.12
CA SER A 21 5.53 -11.05 0.16
C SER A 21 4.77 -10.38 1.27
N MET A 22 5.49 -9.94 2.32
CA MET A 22 4.87 -9.25 3.44
C MET A 22 4.15 -8.04 2.87
N ILE A 23 2.82 -8.11 2.79
CA ILE A 23 2.01 -6.94 2.47
C ILE A 23 2.11 -6.05 3.70
N SER A 24 2.93 -5.01 3.62
CA SER A 24 2.97 -3.95 4.61
C SER A 24 2.08 -2.78 4.17
N GLU A 25 1.80 -1.88 5.09
CA GLU A 25 1.04 -0.66 4.78
C GLU A 25 1.70 0.10 3.61
N PRO A 26 0.92 0.69 2.68
CA PRO A 26 1.47 1.55 1.65
C PRO A 26 2.25 2.70 2.28
N SER A 27 3.29 3.17 1.59
CA SER A 27 3.97 4.40 2.00
C SER A 27 3.03 5.61 1.96
N ARG A 28 3.46 6.73 2.54
CA ARG A 28 2.69 7.99 2.43
C ARG A 28 2.54 8.40 0.95
N PRO A 29 1.42 9.03 0.56
CA PRO A 29 1.28 9.61 -0.76
C PRO A 29 2.43 10.58 -1.06
N GLU A 30 2.90 10.59 -2.30
CA GLU A 30 3.93 11.53 -2.71
C GLU A 30 3.40 12.97 -2.72
N GLY A 31 4.14 13.86 -2.05
CA GLY A 31 3.84 15.28 -2.01
C GLY A 31 4.30 16.04 -3.28
N PRO A 32 3.91 17.32 -3.40
CA PRO A 32 3.02 18.05 -2.50
C PRO A 32 1.53 17.70 -2.71
N LEU A 33 0.72 17.90 -1.67
CA LEU A 33 -0.72 18.05 -1.82
C LEU A 33 -0.98 19.40 -2.51
N VAL A 34 -1.61 19.38 -3.67
CA VAL A 34 -1.86 20.58 -4.48
C VAL A 34 -3.35 20.93 -4.42
N ILE A 35 -3.65 22.19 -4.11
CA ILE A 35 -4.99 22.75 -4.31
C ILE A 35 -5.09 23.16 -5.77
N THR A 36 -5.97 22.51 -6.51
CA THR A 36 -6.16 22.79 -7.95
C THR A 36 -7.27 23.79 -8.21
N ASP A 37 -8.27 23.85 -7.33
CA ASP A 37 -9.38 24.80 -7.43
C ASP A 37 -10.03 25.05 -6.07
N ILE A 38 -10.68 26.21 -5.94
CA ILE A 38 -11.40 26.63 -4.73
C ILE A 38 -12.76 27.21 -5.12
N ASP A 39 -13.82 26.60 -4.60
CA ASP A 39 -15.17 27.11 -4.69
C ASP A 39 -15.59 27.78 -3.37
N ALA A 40 -16.80 28.34 -3.35
CA ALA A 40 -17.36 28.96 -2.15
C ALA A 40 -17.52 27.99 -0.96
N SER A 41 -17.66 26.69 -1.22
CA SER A 41 -17.90 25.67 -0.19
C SER A 41 -17.10 24.37 -0.37
N SER A 42 -16.23 24.30 -1.38
CA SER A 42 -15.45 23.11 -1.71
C SER A 42 -14.04 23.48 -2.14
N VAL A 43 -13.12 22.51 -2.02
CA VAL A 43 -11.76 22.62 -2.52
C VAL A 43 -11.43 21.37 -3.31
N HIS A 44 -10.77 21.55 -4.45
CA HIS A 44 -10.28 20.45 -5.26
C HIS A 44 -8.81 20.21 -4.95
N LEU A 45 -8.48 18.95 -4.62
CA LEU A 45 -7.16 18.53 -4.20
C LEU A 45 -6.59 17.50 -5.18
N SER A 46 -5.30 17.59 -5.45
CA SER A 46 -4.54 16.61 -6.24
C SER A 46 -3.28 16.21 -5.50
N TRP A 47 -2.94 14.92 -5.56
CA TRP A 47 -1.73 14.34 -4.98
C TRP A 47 -1.27 13.15 -5.82
N LYS A 48 -0.03 12.71 -5.62
CA LYS A 48 0.52 11.52 -6.27
C LYS A 48 0.35 10.29 -5.38
N PRO A 49 0.24 9.08 -5.95
CA PRO A 49 0.25 7.85 -5.17
C PRO A 49 1.59 7.69 -4.41
N PRO A 50 1.67 6.77 -3.45
CA PRO A 50 2.93 6.38 -2.81
C PRO A 50 3.94 5.83 -3.83
N LEU A 51 5.23 6.00 -3.53
CA LEU A 51 6.31 5.42 -4.34
C LEU A 51 6.35 3.89 -4.24
N GLU A 52 5.95 3.36 -3.08
CA GLU A 52 5.97 1.93 -2.78
C GLU A 52 4.64 1.52 -2.11
N ASP A 53 3.87 0.70 -2.83
CA ASP A 53 2.60 0.12 -2.38
C ASP A 53 2.80 -1.21 -1.62
N ASN A 54 4.06 -1.61 -1.40
CA ASN A 54 4.47 -2.81 -0.67
C ASN A 54 3.73 -4.11 -1.06
N GLY A 55 3.31 -4.19 -2.33
CA GLY A 55 2.68 -5.37 -2.91
C GLY A 55 1.17 -5.50 -2.66
N GLY A 56 0.53 -4.54 -1.97
CA GLY A 56 -0.93 -4.49 -1.79
C GLY A 56 -1.61 -3.42 -2.64
N PRO A 57 -2.90 -3.55 -3.00
CA PRO A 57 -3.62 -2.48 -3.70
C PRO A 57 -3.92 -1.30 -2.76
N ILE A 58 -3.81 -0.07 -3.27
CA ILE A 58 -4.30 1.13 -2.57
C ILE A 58 -5.83 1.11 -2.59
N LEU A 59 -6.45 1.04 -1.42
CA LEU A 59 -7.91 1.00 -1.29
C LEU A 59 -8.56 2.40 -1.25
N GLY A 60 -7.80 3.41 -0.82
CA GLY A 60 -8.28 4.79 -0.71
C GLY A 60 -7.31 5.67 0.09
N TYR A 61 -7.69 6.93 0.27
CA TYR A 61 -6.92 7.93 1.00
C TYR A 61 -7.79 8.56 2.09
N LEU A 62 -7.20 8.80 3.26
CA LEU A 62 -7.81 9.61 4.31
C LEU A 62 -7.37 11.06 4.13
N ILE A 63 -8.33 11.97 3.99
CA ILE A 63 -8.09 13.41 3.88
C ILE A 63 -8.51 14.07 5.19
N GLU A 64 -7.57 14.76 5.84
CA GLU A 64 -7.81 15.51 7.07
C GLU A 64 -7.80 17.01 6.76
N ALA A 65 -8.79 17.72 7.31
CA ALA A 65 -8.89 19.17 7.21
C ALA A 65 -8.98 19.75 8.62
N LYS A 66 -8.27 20.86 8.87
CA LYS A 66 -8.28 21.58 10.14
C LYS A 66 -8.54 23.05 9.88
N ASP A 67 -9.58 23.57 10.51
CA ASP A 67 -9.82 25.01 10.55
C ASP A 67 -8.73 25.67 11.39
N VAL A 68 -8.07 26.67 10.81
CA VAL A 68 -7.10 27.48 11.53
C VAL A 68 -7.88 28.69 12.01
N LEU A 69 -8.40 28.61 13.23
CA LEU A 69 -9.01 29.77 13.89
C LEU A 69 -8.04 30.95 13.78
N HIS A 70 -8.41 31.94 12.97
CA HIS A 70 -7.70 33.21 12.92
C HIS A 70 -8.00 33.93 14.23
N MET A 71 -7.01 33.98 15.12
CA MET A 71 -7.08 34.84 16.28
C MET A 71 -6.57 36.22 15.85
N ASP A 72 -7.51 37.17 15.70
CA ASP A 72 -7.24 38.60 15.49
C ASP A 72 -6.47 39.22 16.68
#